data_AF-A0A358XKL9-F1
#
_entry.id   AF-A0A358XKL9-F1
#
_cell.length_a   1.000
_cell.length_b   1.000
_cell.length_c   1.000
_cell.angle_alpha   90.00
_cell.angle_beta   90.00
_cell.angle_gamma   90.00
#
_symmetry.space_group_name_H-M   'P 1'
#
loop_
_entity.id
_entity.type
_entity.pdbx_description
1 polymer ?
#
loop_
_entity_poly.entity_id
_entity_poly.type
_entity_poly.pdbx_seq_one_letter_code
_entity_poly.pdbx_strand_id
1 'polypeptide(L)'
;GELLKVTISDFKVVWKRKNSSVGISSIQLDNAQQIYYSLLDSEATKIKVQKTDRDGNVLATFWFDGKLPGDYERQYHMPILLKDKNDIFYLWGFDFYSYSLRYVKFDKNGNVKAKLGEYVNLKPAGAFFDNDNNIVVYGQQEGGGISTYGTINKYDSDLKLLSTLQYRNLEMHMFKNMTQNVDNSYNLFFYYIQTWSYENLNFIYIKTKSNGQL
;
A
#
# COMPACT_ATOMS: atom_id res chain seq x y z
N GLY A 1 9.76 7.54 -14.04
CA GLY A 1 9.39 8.04 -12.70
C GLY A 1 10.12 9.33 -12.44
N GLU A 2 9.36 10.39 -12.23
CA GLU A 2 9.92 11.73 -12.02
C GLU A 2 9.45 12.27 -10.67
N LEU A 3 10.38 12.84 -9.90
CA LEU A 3 10.03 13.66 -8.74
C LEU A 3 9.89 15.11 -9.19
N LEU A 4 8.90 15.78 -8.62
CA LEU A 4 8.57 17.16 -8.91
C LEU A 4 8.36 17.91 -7.59
N LYS A 5 9.01 19.05 -7.43
CA LYS A 5 8.68 20.02 -6.38
C LYS A 5 7.93 21.18 -7.00
N VAL A 6 6.81 21.55 -6.38
CA VAL A 6 5.98 22.67 -6.81
C VAL A 6 5.78 23.65 -5.66
N THR A 7 5.52 24.90 -5.99
CA THR A 7 5.00 25.91 -5.05
C THR A 7 3.54 25.63 -4.72
N ILE A 8 3.13 25.80 -3.48
CA ILE A 8 1.74 25.50 -3.07
C ILE A 8 0.76 26.57 -3.57
N SER A 9 1.20 27.82 -3.68
CA SER A 9 0.34 28.96 -4.05
C SER A 9 -0.09 28.95 -5.52
N ASP A 10 0.77 28.48 -6.42
CA ASP A 10 0.56 28.57 -7.87
C ASP A 10 1.02 27.33 -8.65
N PHE A 11 1.38 26.24 -7.95
CA PHE A 11 1.80 24.95 -8.52
C PHE A 11 2.93 25.03 -9.57
N LYS A 12 3.72 26.11 -9.55
CA LYS A 12 4.87 26.24 -10.44
C LYS A 12 5.95 25.26 -10.06
N VAL A 13 6.57 24.68 -11.09
CA VAL A 13 7.68 23.75 -10.92
C VAL A 13 8.90 24.49 -10.38
N VAL A 14 9.32 24.12 -9.18
CA VAL A 14 10.59 24.56 -8.57
C VAL A 14 11.74 23.75 -9.16
N TRP A 15 11.58 22.43 -9.18
CA TRP A 15 12.50 21.53 -9.85
C TRP A 15 11.82 20.23 -10.25
N LYS A 16 12.44 19.54 -11.22
CA LYS A 16 12.04 18.24 -11.74
C LYS A 16 13.27 17.32 -11.85
N ARG A 17 13.14 16.06 -11.44
CA ARG A 17 14.22 15.05 -11.49
C ARG A 17 13.68 13.73 -12.05
N LYS A 18 14.29 13.24 -13.14
CA LYS A 18 14.03 11.89 -13.66
C LYS A 18 14.92 10.90 -12.91
N ASN A 19 14.31 10.10 -12.04
CA ASN A 19 15.04 9.19 -11.16
C ASN A 19 14.90 7.71 -11.56
N SER A 20 13.93 7.37 -12.40
CA SER A 20 13.68 6.00 -12.85
C SER A 20 13.04 5.96 -14.24
N SER A 21 13.22 4.86 -14.96
CA SER A 21 12.45 4.54 -16.18
C SER A 21 10.98 4.20 -15.85
N VAL A 22 10.73 3.56 -14.71
CA VAL A 22 9.38 3.16 -14.26
C VAL A 22 8.71 4.20 -13.37
N GLY A 23 7.39 4.09 -13.17
CA GLY A 23 6.60 5.02 -12.35
C GLY A 23 7.02 5.05 -10.88
N ILE A 24 6.76 6.15 -10.19
CA ILE A 24 6.85 6.23 -8.72
C ILE A 24 5.47 5.87 -8.17
N SER A 25 5.40 4.95 -7.21
CA SER A 25 4.14 4.44 -6.67
C SER A 25 3.70 5.12 -5.38
N SER A 26 4.64 5.40 -4.49
CA SER A 26 4.40 6.11 -3.22
C SER A 26 5.61 6.94 -2.83
N ILE A 27 5.36 8.03 -2.09
CA ILE A 27 6.36 8.96 -1.59
C ILE A 27 6.11 9.19 -0.10
N GLN A 28 7.16 9.14 0.70
CA GLN A 28 7.16 9.47 2.13
C GLN A 28 8.33 10.41 2.46
N LEU A 29 8.18 11.22 3.50
CA LEU A 29 9.24 12.08 4.02
C LEU A 29 9.64 11.60 5.41
N ASP A 30 10.94 11.42 5.65
CA ASP A 30 11.44 11.19 7.01
C ASP A 30 11.38 12.47 7.87
N ASN A 31 11.73 12.35 9.15
CA ASN A 31 11.73 13.49 10.06
C ASN A 31 12.77 14.57 9.68
N ALA A 32 13.82 14.21 8.92
CA ALA A 32 14.77 15.16 8.33
C ALA A 32 14.28 15.76 6.99
N GLN A 33 13.11 15.33 6.52
CA GLN A 33 12.48 15.62 5.23
C GLN A 33 13.28 15.10 4.03
N GLN A 34 14.03 14.01 4.21
CA GLN A 34 14.57 13.24 3.10
C GLN A 34 13.43 12.45 2.45
N ILE A 35 13.45 12.34 1.13
CA ILE A 35 12.35 11.78 0.36
C ILE A 35 12.63 10.29 0.14
N TYR A 36 11.69 9.46 0.54
CA TYR A 36 11.69 8.02 0.27
C TYR A 36 10.58 7.71 -0.72
N TYR A 37 10.88 6.93 -1.75
CA TYR A 37 9.85 6.52 -2.70
C TYR A 37 10.06 5.11 -3.21
N SER A 38 8.95 4.41 -3.37
CA SER A 38 8.88 3.11 -4.03
C SER A 38 8.60 3.29 -5.52
N LEU A 39 9.08 2.33 -6.31
CA LEU A 39 8.84 2.30 -7.75
C LEU A 39 7.76 1.29 -8.11
N LEU A 40 7.03 1.59 -9.17
CA LEU A 40 6.04 0.71 -9.78
C LEU A 40 6.70 -0.15 -10.86
N ASP A 41 7.61 -1.02 -10.44
CA ASP A 41 8.28 -1.97 -11.34
C ASP A 41 7.58 -3.33 -11.25
N SER A 42 6.60 -3.57 -12.12
CA SER A 42 5.80 -4.79 -12.08
C SER A 42 6.57 -6.05 -12.48
N GLU A 43 7.69 -5.89 -13.18
CA GLU A 43 8.51 -7.00 -13.66
C GLU A 43 9.65 -7.33 -12.69
N ALA A 44 9.88 -6.48 -11.69
CA ALA A 44 10.98 -6.64 -10.77
C ALA A 44 10.77 -7.81 -9.79
N THR A 45 11.82 -8.60 -9.65
CA THR A 45 11.93 -9.65 -8.62
C THR A 45 12.46 -9.12 -7.30
N LYS A 46 12.96 -7.88 -7.29
CA LYS A 46 13.37 -7.12 -6.11
C LYS A 46 12.70 -5.76 -6.11
N ILE A 47 12.15 -5.38 -4.97
CA ILE A 47 11.51 -4.08 -4.80
C ILE A 47 12.56 -3.02 -4.51
N LYS A 48 12.57 -1.98 -5.33
CA LYS A 48 13.45 -0.83 -5.19
C LYS A 48 12.77 0.29 -4.42
N VAL A 49 13.44 0.76 -3.36
CA VAL A 49 13.11 2.01 -2.66
C VAL A 49 14.30 2.94 -2.77
N GLN A 50 14.08 4.19 -3.16
CA GLN A 50 15.14 5.19 -3.24
C GLN A 50 14.95 6.27 -2.19
N LYS A 51 16.07 6.76 -1.69
CA LYS A 51 16.16 7.87 -0.76
C LYS A 51 16.83 9.03 -1.46
N THR A 52 16.27 10.23 -1.38
CA THR A 52 16.88 11.47 -1.88
C THR A 52 16.92 12.55 -0.80
N ASP A 53 17.70 13.59 -1.05
CA ASP A 53 17.54 14.85 -0.34
C ASP A 53 16.24 15.57 -0.75
N ARG A 54 16.02 16.76 -0.17
CA ARG A 54 14.87 17.63 -0.45
C ARG A 54 14.84 18.21 -1.87
N ASP A 55 15.92 18.07 -2.63
CA ASP A 55 16.06 18.55 -4.01
C ASP A 55 16.06 17.41 -5.03
N GLY A 56 15.77 16.19 -4.57
CA GLY A 56 15.59 15.01 -5.41
C GLY A 56 16.89 14.33 -5.80
N ASN A 57 18.04 14.70 -5.22
CA ASN A 57 19.32 14.03 -5.49
C ASN A 57 19.40 12.71 -4.71
N VAL A 58 19.70 11.62 -5.41
CA VAL A 58 19.74 10.27 -4.82
C VAL A 58 20.86 10.17 -3.78
N LEU A 59 20.48 9.82 -2.55
CA LEU A 59 21.38 9.57 -1.43
C LEU A 59 21.63 8.07 -1.22
N ALA A 60 20.60 7.24 -1.41
CA ALA A 60 20.70 5.80 -1.25
C ALA A 60 19.65 5.05 -2.09
N THR A 61 19.93 3.78 -2.37
CA THR A 61 18.98 2.84 -2.98
C THR A 61 18.95 1.57 -2.14
N PHE A 62 17.75 1.14 -1.77
CA PHE A 62 17.48 -0.08 -1.03
C PHE A 62 16.77 -1.08 -1.92
N TRP A 63 17.13 -2.35 -1.76
CA TRP A 63 16.55 -3.46 -2.50
C TRP A 63 16.01 -4.48 -1.52
N PHE A 64 14.75 -4.84 -1.67
CA PHE A 64 14.06 -5.82 -0.85
C PHE A 64 13.55 -6.97 -1.71
N ASP A 65 13.43 -8.17 -1.15
CA ASP A 65 12.66 -9.26 -1.76
C ASP A 65 11.33 -9.43 -1.02
N GLY A 66 10.30 -9.84 -1.76
CA GLY A 66 9.01 -10.24 -1.21
C GLY A 66 8.93 -11.75 -0.96
N LYS A 67 10.04 -12.49 -0.86
CA LYS A 67 10.01 -13.96 -0.77
C LYS A 67 9.52 -14.40 0.61
N LEU A 68 8.52 -15.28 0.63
CA LEU A 68 8.21 -16.09 1.81
C LEU A 68 9.28 -17.18 1.99
N PRO A 69 9.41 -17.78 3.18
CA PRO A 69 10.26 -18.95 3.38
C PRO A 69 9.92 -20.07 2.39
N GLY A 70 10.91 -20.50 1.59
CA GLY A 70 10.73 -21.55 0.57
C GLY A 70 10.21 -21.07 -0.78
N ASP A 71 9.88 -19.78 -0.95
CA ASP A 71 9.51 -19.23 -2.26
C ASP A 71 10.69 -19.27 -3.23
N TYR A 72 10.41 -19.64 -4.48
CA TYR A 72 11.27 -19.35 -5.62
C TYR A 72 11.15 -17.86 -6.01
N GLU A 73 11.94 -17.44 -6.99
CA GLU A 73 11.88 -16.06 -7.47
C GLU A 73 10.56 -15.73 -8.18
N ARG A 74 9.88 -14.69 -7.70
CA ARG A 74 8.61 -14.21 -8.25
C ARG A 74 8.65 -12.71 -8.49
N GLN A 75 7.62 -12.20 -9.15
CA GLN A 75 7.40 -10.78 -9.37
C GLN A 75 6.54 -10.21 -8.24
N TYR A 76 6.95 -9.06 -7.70
CA TYR A 76 6.29 -8.45 -6.56
C TYR A 76 5.75 -7.07 -6.92
N HIS A 77 4.46 -6.86 -6.70
CA HIS A 77 3.84 -5.55 -6.79
C HIS A 77 3.73 -4.93 -5.40
N MET A 78 4.70 -4.09 -5.01
CA MET A 78 4.67 -3.44 -3.69
C MET A 78 4.63 -1.91 -3.78
N PRO A 79 3.46 -1.34 -4.13
CA PRO A 79 3.34 0.09 -4.38
C PRO A 79 3.14 0.94 -3.12
N ILE A 80 2.81 0.33 -1.98
CA ILE A 80 2.36 1.05 -0.79
C ILE A 80 3.55 1.26 0.13
N LEU A 81 3.95 2.51 0.35
CA LEU A 81 4.99 2.89 1.31
C LEU A 81 4.38 3.77 2.40
N LEU A 82 4.52 3.34 3.66
CA LEU A 82 4.16 4.10 4.86
C LEU A 82 5.39 4.41 5.71
N LYS A 83 5.29 5.44 6.55
CA LYS A 83 6.30 5.78 7.55
C LYS A 83 5.65 6.11 8.89
N ASP A 84 6.16 5.53 9.97
CA ASP A 84 5.75 5.91 11.33
C ASP A 84 6.50 7.14 11.85
N LYS A 85 6.18 7.57 13.07
CA LYS A 85 6.85 8.72 13.72
C LYS A 85 8.34 8.52 14.01
N ASN A 86 8.84 7.28 14.03
CA ASN A 86 10.21 6.93 14.38
C ASN A 86 11.12 6.73 13.15
N ASP A 87 10.64 7.11 11.96
CA ASP A 87 11.30 6.83 10.67
C ASP A 87 11.52 5.33 10.42
N ILE A 88 10.56 4.51 10.88
CA ILE A 88 10.37 3.14 10.42
C ILE A 88 9.40 3.15 9.24
N PHE A 89 9.79 2.44 8.19
CA PHE A 89 9.07 2.37 6.95
C PHE A 89 8.45 0.99 6.76
N TYR A 90 7.30 0.98 6.10
CA TYR A 90 6.54 -0.22 5.83
C TYR A 90 6.17 -0.24 4.35
N LEU A 91 6.67 -1.25 3.65
CA LEU A 91 6.37 -1.51 2.26
C LEU A 91 5.32 -2.62 2.21
N TRP A 92 4.21 -2.40 1.53
CA TRP A 92 3.11 -3.37 1.37
C TRP A 92 2.78 -3.59 -0.09
N GLY A 93 2.30 -4.79 -0.39
CA GLY A 93 1.97 -5.20 -1.74
C GLY A 93 1.52 -6.64 -1.85
N PHE A 94 1.69 -7.22 -3.02
CA PHE A 94 1.37 -8.62 -3.27
C PHE A 94 2.36 -9.30 -4.21
N ASP A 95 2.34 -10.62 -4.16
CA ASP A 95 2.92 -11.49 -5.17
C ASP A 95 2.03 -11.54 -6.42
N PHE A 96 2.58 -11.26 -7.61
CA PHE A 96 1.77 -11.16 -8.84
C PHE A 96 1.05 -12.45 -9.23
N TYR A 97 1.61 -13.61 -8.85
CA TYR A 97 1.10 -14.91 -9.28
C TYR A 97 0.03 -15.47 -8.34
N SER A 98 0.15 -15.22 -7.05
CA SER A 98 -0.78 -15.72 -6.03
C SER A 98 -1.71 -14.65 -5.47
N TYR A 99 -1.51 -13.38 -5.84
CA TYR A 99 -2.21 -12.21 -5.28
C TYR A 99 -2.19 -12.14 -3.75
N SER A 100 -1.23 -12.83 -3.13
CA SER A 100 -1.11 -12.90 -1.68
C SER A 100 -0.26 -11.76 -1.15
N LEU A 101 -0.60 -11.31 0.05
CA LEU A 101 0.01 -10.15 0.69
C LEU A 101 1.52 -10.32 0.78
N ARG A 102 2.25 -9.22 0.68
CA ARG A 102 3.66 -9.11 1.01
C ARG A 102 3.88 -7.84 1.82
N TYR A 103 4.78 -7.89 2.78
CA TYR A 103 5.27 -6.69 3.46
C TYR A 103 6.72 -6.80 3.90
N VAL A 104 7.36 -5.63 4.03
CA VAL A 104 8.68 -5.45 4.62
C VAL A 104 8.67 -4.21 5.50
N LYS A 105 9.13 -4.34 6.75
CA LYS A 105 9.39 -3.26 7.70
C LYS A 105 10.89 -3.00 7.74
N PHE A 106 11.32 -1.75 7.56
CA PHE A 106 12.73 -1.38 7.51
C PHE A 106 12.99 -0.01 8.14
N ASP A 107 14.22 0.25 8.58
CA ASP A 107 14.61 1.55 9.13
C ASP A 107 15.08 2.54 8.05
N LYS A 108 15.30 3.80 8.42
CA LYS A 108 15.79 4.86 7.53
C LYS A 108 17.10 4.55 6.79
N ASN A 109 17.87 3.56 7.23
CA ASN A 109 19.12 3.13 6.59
C ASN A 109 18.91 1.91 5.68
N GLY A 110 17.67 1.42 5.54
CA GLY A 110 17.34 0.26 4.71
C GLY A 110 17.50 -1.08 5.43
N ASN A 111 17.79 -1.11 6.73
CA ASN A 111 17.92 -2.38 7.44
C ASN A 111 16.53 -2.97 7.69
N VAL A 112 16.31 -4.20 7.23
CA VAL A 112 15.08 -4.94 7.45
C VAL A 112 14.93 -5.27 8.94
N LYS A 113 13.74 -4.97 9.49
CA LYS A 113 13.36 -5.30 10.88
C LYS A 113 12.37 -6.45 10.94
N ALA A 114 11.50 -6.56 9.95
CA ALA A 114 10.56 -7.67 9.80
C ALA A 114 10.12 -7.80 8.35
N LYS A 115 9.71 -8.99 7.94
CA LYS A 115 9.02 -9.26 6.67
C LYS A 115 7.98 -10.36 6.86
N LEU A 116 7.03 -10.47 5.95
CA LEU A 116 6.00 -11.49 6.04
C LEU A 116 6.63 -12.90 6.00
N GLY A 117 6.22 -13.74 6.94
CA GLY A 117 6.74 -15.11 7.08
C GLY A 117 5.81 -16.21 6.57
N GLU A 118 4.56 -15.90 6.28
CA GLU A 118 3.54 -16.88 5.91
C GLU A 118 2.53 -16.32 4.89
N TYR A 119 1.79 -17.21 4.25
CA TYR A 119 0.81 -16.85 3.24
C TYR A 119 -0.39 -16.13 3.86
N VAL A 120 -0.80 -15.01 3.24
CA VAL A 120 -2.03 -14.29 3.59
C VAL A 120 -2.82 -14.00 2.31
N ASN A 121 -4.06 -14.49 2.24
CA ASN A 121 -4.99 -14.24 1.13
C ASN A 121 -5.53 -12.80 1.19
N LEU A 122 -4.71 -11.85 0.76
CA LEU A 122 -5.09 -10.45 0.61
C LEU A 122 -4.24 -9.78 -0.46
N LYS A 123 -4.88 -9.31 -1.52
CA LYS A 123 -4.30 -8.39 -2.50
C LYS A 123 -4.57 -6.96 -2.03
N PRO A 124 -3.59 -6.26 -1.43
CA PRO A 124 -3.84 -4.94 -0.89
C PRO A 124 -4.07 -3.91 -1.99
N ALA A 125 -5.06 -3.04 -1.78
CA ALA A 125 -5.31 -1.85 -2.58
C ALA A 125 -4.68 -0.60 -1.93
N GLY A 126 -4.53 -0.59 -0.61
CA GLY A 126 -3.88 0.49 0.11
C GLY A 126 -3.64 0.14 1.58
N ALA A 127 -2.94 1.04 2.27
CA ALA A 127 -2.77 0.98 3.71
C ALA A 127 -2.59 2.38 4.30
N PHE A 128 -2.85 2.54 5.60
CA PHE A 128 -2.60 3.77 6.36
C PHE A 128 -2.46 3.48 7.86
N PHE A 129 -2.02 4.46 8.65
CA PHE A 129 -2.08 4.40 10.11
C PHE A 129 -3.42 4.93 10.61
N ASP A 130 -4.13 4.16 11.42
CA ASP A 130 -5.37 4.63 12.05
C ASP A 130 -5.12 5.60 13.21
N ASN A 131 -6.20 6.14 13.77
CA ASN A 131 -6.18 7.07 14.91
C ASN A 131 -5.44 6.52 16.15
N ASP A 132 -5.33 5.19 16.28
CA ASP A 132 -4.64 4.49 17.36
C ASP A 132 -3.19 4.09 16.98
N ASN A 133 -2.68 4.55 15.83
CA ASN A 133 -1.39 4.19 15.22
C ASN A 133 -1.22 2.72 14.84
N ASN A 134 -2.31 1.99 14.63
CA ASN A 134 -2.24 0.66 14.02
C ASN A 134 -2.18 0.79 12.50
N ILE A 135 -1.59 -0.21 11.86
CA ILE A 135 -1.50 -0.26 10.40
C ILE A 135 -2.76 -0.94 9.87
N VAL A 136 -3.56 -0.20 9.13
CA VAL A 136 -4.75 -0.70 8.45
C VAL A 136 -4.37 -0.99 7.00
N VAL A 137 -4.51 -2.23 6.57
CA VAL A 137 -4.25 -2.70 5.21
C VAL A 137 -5.56 -3.21 4.64
N TYR A 138 -6.00 -2.65 3.52
CA TYR A 138 -7.28 -2.98 2.92
C TYR A 138 -7.11 -3.40 1.47
N GLY A 139 -7.98 -4.27 1.00
CA GLY A 139 -7.88 -4.80 -0.36
C GLY A 139 -8.86 -5.92 -0.63
N GLN A 140 -8.47 -6.77 -1.57
CA GLN A 140 -9.29 -7.85 -2.09
C GLN A 140 -8.85 -9.18 -1.48
N GLN A 141 -9.80 -9.96 -1.00
CA GLN A 141 -9.61 -11.35 -0.65
C GLN A 141 -10.40 -12.25 -1.60
N GLU A 142 -9.77 -13.31 -2.10
CA GLU A 142 -10.44 -14.30 -2.93
C GLU A 142 -11.31 -15.23 -2.07
N GLY A 143 -12.53 -15.52 -2.56
CA GLY A 143 -13.49 -16.46 -2.00
C GLY A 143 -13.51 -17.79 -2.74
N GLY A 144 -14.58 -18.56 -2.55
CA GLY A 144 -14.82 -19.76 -3.37
C GLY A 144 -15.40 -19.40 -4.74
N GLY A 145 -15.00 -20.13 -5.79
CA GLY A 145 -15.48 -19.87 -7.15
C GLY A 145 -14.95 -18.55 -7.70
N ILE A 146 -15.84 -17.70 -8.21
CA ILE A 146 -15.49 -16.36 -8.74
C ILE A 146 -15.64 -15.25 -7.68
N SER A 147 -16.14 -15.58 -6.49
CA SER A 147 -16.47 -14.60 -5.45
C SER A 147 -15.23 -13.90 -4.92
N THR A 148 -15.33 -12.59 -4.72
CA THR A 148 -14.31 -11.82 -4.03
C THR A 148 -14.92 -10.81 -3.07
N TYR A 149 -14.17 -10.46 -2.03
CA TYR A 149 -14.65 -9.61 -0.96
C TYR A 149 -13.65 -8.50 -0.64
N GLY A 150 -14.16 -7.31 -0.33
CA GLY A 150 -13.39 -6.31 0.38
C GLY A 150 -13.01 -6.81 1.76
N THR A 151 -11.72 -6.79 2.06
CA THR A 151 -11.16 -7.18 3.36
C THR A 151 -10.27 -6.06 3.91
N ILE A 152 -10.36 -5.84 5.23
CA ILE A 152 -9.49 -4.95 6.01
C ILE A 152 -8.77 -5.82 7.05
N ASN A 153 -7.44 -5.77 7.06
CA ASN A 153 -6.61 -6.29 8.13
C ASN A 153 -6.02 -5.14 8.92
N LYS A 154 -6.04 -5.24 10.25
CA LYS A 154 -5.42 -4.27 11.17
C LYS A 154 -4.25 -4.95 11.88
N TYR A 155 -3.09 -4.29 11.88
CA TYR A 155 -1.86 -4.78 12.49
C TYR A 155 -1.33 -3.77 13.51
N ASP A 156 -0.64 -4.24 14.55
CA ASP A 156 0.15 -3.35 15.40
C ASP A 156 1.48 -2.94 14.74
N SER A 157 2.28 -2.13 15.45
CA SER A 157 3.59 -1.68 14.98
C SER A 157 4.60 -2.82 14.77
N ASP A 158 4.40 -3.96 15.42
CA ASP A 158 5.23 -5.16 15.33
C ASP A 158 4.73 -6.15 14.26
N LEU A 159 3.72 -5.74 13.49
CA LEU A 159 3.10 -6.49 12.39
C LEU A 159 2.34 -7.72 12.86
N LYS A 160 1.91 -7.75 14.13
CA LYS A 160 0.96 -8.74 14.60
C LYS A 160 -0.43 -8.38 14.10
N LEU A 161 -1.12 -9.34 13.49
CA LEU A 161 -2.52 -9.17 13.08
C LEU A 161 -3.40 -9.03 14.34
N LEU A 162 -4.12 -7.92 14.42
CA LEU A 162 -5.05 -7.60 15.50
C LEU A 162 -6.48 -8.00 15.15
N SER A 163 -6.91 -7.71 13.92
CA SER A 163 -8.24 -8.06 13.45
C SER A 163 -8.32 -8.13 11.92
N THR A 164 -9.34 -8.88 11.46
CA THR A 164 -9.75 -8.93 10.06
C THR A 164 -11.24 -8.65 9.98
N LEU A 165 -11.62 -7.73 9.09
CA LEU A 165 -13.00 -7.43 8.76
C LEU A 165 -13.23 -7.68 7.27
N GLN A 166 -14.26 -8.45 6.95
CA GLN A 166 -14.61 -8.80 5.57
C GLN A 166 -16.05 -8.40 5.25
N TYR A 167 -16.26 -7.75 4.10
CA TYR A 167 -17.56 -7.30 3.65
C TYR A 167 -18.23 -8.32 2.72
N ARG A 168 -18.69 -9.44 3.29
CA ARG A 168 -19.31 -10.54 2.51
C ARG A 168 -20.59 -10.15 1.77
N ASN A 169 -21.33 -9.17 2.30
CA ASN A 169 -22.54 -8.65 1.68
C ASN A 169 -22.27 -7.77 0.45
N LEU A 170 -20.99 -7.47 0.16
CA LEU A 170 -20.53 -6.71 -0.99
C LEU A 170 -19.66 -7.60 -1.87
N GLU A 171 -20.17 -8.79 -2.20
CA GLU A 171 -19.49 -9.72 -3.11
C GLU A 171 -19.17 -9.03 -4.45
N MET A 172 -18.02 -9.36 -5.03
CA MET A 172 -17.50 -8.81 -6.30
C MET A 172 -17.14 -7.32 -6.27
N HIS A 173 -17.26 -6.66 -5.12
CA HIS A 173 -16.85 -5.28 -4.92
C HIS A 173 -15.47 -5.22 -4.26
N MET A 174 -14.56 -4.52 -4.93
CA MET A 174 -13.18 -4.35 -4.49
C MET A 174 -12.92 -2.92 -4.03
N PHE A 175 -12.01 -2.77 -3.07
CA PHE A 175 -11.58 -1.44 -2.64
C PHE A 175 -10.89 -0.68 -3.77
N LYS A 176 -11.41 0.49 -4.10
CA LYS A 176 -10.67 1.53 -4.82
C LYS A 176 -9.79 2.33 -3.85
N ASN A 177 -10.37 2.74 -2.73
CA ASN A 177 -9.70 3.52 -1.70
C ASN A 177 -10.47 3.40 -0.38
N MET A 178 -9.84 3.80 0.72
CA MET A 178 -10.44 3.90 2.04
C MET A 178 -9.80 5.03 2.84
N THR A 179 -10.62 5.80 3.55
CA THR A 179 -10.15 6.77 4.55
C THR A 179 -10.81 6.53 5.90
N GLN A 180 -10.21 7.04 6.98
CA GLN A 180 -10.77 6.98 8.32
C GLN A 180 -11.25 8.36 8.77
N ASN A 181 -12.39 8.38 9.45
CA ASN A 181 -12.96 9.54 10.12
C ASN A 181 -12.47 9.63 11.57
N VAL A 182 -12.64 10.80 12.19
CA VAL A 182 -12.25 11.04 13.59
C VAL A 182 -13.01 10.14 14.57
N ASP A 183 -14.24 9.73 14.24
CA ASP A 183 -15.09 8.82 15.03
C ASP A 183 -14.72 7.33 14.86
N ASN A 184 -13.56 7.04 14.27
CA ASN A 184 -13.05 5.71 13.88
C ASN A 184 -13.84 4.98 12.78
N SER A 185 -14.92 5.56 12.25
CA SER A 185 -15.58 5.00 11.07
C SER A 185 -14.71 5.14 9.82
N TYR A 186 -14.97 4.31 8.82
CA TYR A 186 -14.32 4.37 7.53
C TYR A 186 -15.24 4.92 6.46
N ASN A 187 -14.66 5.65 5.51
CA ASN A 187 -15.24 5.93 4.20
C ASN A 187 -14.70 4.89 3.23
N LEU A 188 -15.55 3.95 2.83
CA LEU A 188 -15.21 2.88 1.91
C LEU A 188 -15.58 3.30 0.50
N PHE A 189 -14.65 3.17 -0.45
CA PHE A 189 -14.90 3.40 -1.87
C PHE A 189 -14.66 2.11 -2.62
N PHE A 190 -15.71 1.52 -3.17
CA PHE A 190 -15.67 0.25 -3.89
C PHE A 190 -15.89 0.43 -5.39
N TYR A 191 -15.40 -0.53 -6.16
CA TYR A 191 -15.78 -0.74 -7.56
C TYR A 191 -16.08 -2.21 -7.83
N TYR A 192 -17.00 -2.50 -8.75
CA TYR A 192 -17.31 -3.87 -9.17
C TYR A 192 -16.21 -4.43 -10.10
N ILE A 193 -15.81 -5.69 -9.89
CA ILE A 193 -14.66 -6.30 -10.61
C ILE A 193 -14.94 -6.59 -12.10
N GLN A 194 -16.18 -6.83 -12.52
CA GLN A 194 -16.49 -7.29 -13.87
C GLN A 194 -17.79 -6.70 -14.42
N THR A 195 -17.71 -5.78 -15.37
CA THR A 195 -18.91 -5.15 -15.97
C THR A 195 -19.06 -5.64 -17.40
N TRP A 196 -20.17 -6.33 -17.71
CA TRP A 196 -20.52 -6.75 -19.08
C TRP A 196 -21.38 -5.71 -19.81
N SER A 197 -21.66 -4.57 -19.18
CA SER A 197 -22.43 -3.46 -19.78
C SER A 197 -21.68 -2.13 -19.63
N TYR A 198 -21.88 -1.24 -20.60
CA TYR A 198 -21.32 0.11 -20.63
C TYR A 198 -22.05 1.10 -19.69
N GLU A 199 -23.19 0.72 -19.12
CA GLU A 199 -23.96 1.53 -18.18
C GLU A 199 -23.46 1.27 -16.75
N ASN A 200 -22.69 2.22 -16.24
CA ASN A 200 -21.77 2.05 -15.13
C ASN A 200 -22.39 2.56 -13.81
N LEU A 201 -22.96 1.64 -13.01
CA LEU A 201 -23.44 1.92 -11.64
C LEU A 201 -22.59 1.22 -10.56
N ASN A 202 -21.31 0.98 -10.86
CA ASN A 202 -20.49 0.02 -10.13
C ASN A 202 -19.59 0.61 -9.04
N PHE A 203 -19.65 1.93 -8.81
CA PHE A 203 -18.95 2.58 -7.72
C PHE A 203 -19.87 2.75 -6.51
N ILE A 204 -19.44 2.25 -5.35
CA ILE A 204 -20.21 2.36 -4.12
C ILE A 204 -19.39 3.11 -3.08
N TYR A 205 -20.01 4.10 -2.46
CA TYR A 205 -19.52 4.75 -1.25
C TYR A 205 -20.31 4.26 -0.04
N ILE A 206 -19.61 3.89 1.04
CA ILE A 206 -20.24 3.53 2.31
C ILE A 206 -19.47 4.17 3.46
N LYS A 207 -20.17 4.88 4.35
CA LYS A 207 -19.66 5.23 5.68
C LYS A 207 -20.00 4.10 6.65
N THR A 208 -19.01 3.54 7.33
CA THR A 208 -19.22 2.47 8.31
C THR A 208 -19.63 3.03 9.69
N LYS A 209 -19.94 2.14 10.62
CA LYS A 209 -19.89 2.40 12.05
C LYS A 209 -18.44 2.60 12.53
N SER A 210 -18.27 3.08 13.75
CA SER A 210 -16.95 3.33 14.38
C SER A 210 -16.05 2.09 14.51
N ASN A 211 -16.65 0.89 14.50
CA ASN A 211 -15.94 -0.38 14.52
C ASN A 211 -15.63 -0.93 13.11
N GLY A 212 -15.89 -0.15 12.05
CA GLY A 212 -15.69 -0.53 10.66
C GLY A 212 -16.83 -1.35 10.04
N GLN A 213 -17.81 -1.83 10.81
CA GLN A 213 -18.92 -2.61 10.26
C GLN A 213 -19.92 -1.72 9.48
N LEU A 214 -20.61 -2.30 8.49
CA LEU A 214 -21.70 -1.66 7.76
C LEU A 214 -22.86 -1.26 8.69
#